data_AF-A0A1F4Q325-F1
#
_entry.id   AF-A0A1F4Q325-F1
#
_cell.length_a   1.000
_cell.length_b   1.000
_cell.length_c   1.000
_cell.angle_alpha   90.00
_cell.angle_beta   90.00
_cell.angle_gamma   90.00
#
_symmetry.space_group_name_H-M   'P 1'
#
loop_
_entity.id
_entity.type
_entity.pdbx_description
1 polymer ?
#
loop_
_entity_poly.entity_id
_entity_poly.type
_entity_poly.pdbx_seq_one_letter_code
_entity_poly.pdbx_strand_id
1 'polypeptide(L)'
;MKNRHWPAALASFLIVGLGQIIKGEGDKGLKLMLTFYFALPAVVYIALLLNGFFFLIVLGLLMIAGIVLWGYNIWDALNHEP
;
A
#
# COMPACT_ATOMS: atom_id res chain seq x y z
N MET A 1 -10.92 -25.12 -5.51
CA MET A 1 -10.83 -23.65 -5.62
C MET A 1 -10.54 -23.11 -4.23
N LYS A 2 -9.28 -22.71 -4.01
CA LYS A 2 -8.73 -22.25 -2.71
C LYS A 2 -9.58 -21.09 -2.16
N ASN A 3 -9.88 -21.08 -0.86
CA ASN A 3 -10.80 -20.14 -0.22
C ASN A 3 -10.35 -18.69 -0.43
N ARG A 4 -10.89 -18.02 -1.44
CA ARG A 4 -10.61 -16.59 -1.70
C ARG A 4 -11.18 -15.76 -0.56
N HIS A 5 -10.32 -15.00 0.13
CA HIS A 5 -10.73 -14.14 1.23
C HIS A 5 -11.27 -12.80 0.71
N TRP A 6 -12.43 -12.86 0.04
CA TRP A 6 -13.11 -11.67 -0.49
C TRP A 6 -13.33 -10.55 0.54
N PRO A 7 -13.71 -10.83 1.81
CA PRO A 7 -13.84 -9.76 2.81
C PRO A 7 -12.52 -9.05 3.11
N ALA A 8 -11.41 -9.80 3.18
CA ALA A 8 -10.09 -9.22 3.41
C ALA A 8 -9.59 -8.42 2.19
N ALA A 9 -9.89 -8.88 0.98
CA ALA A 9 -9.59 -8.15 -0.24
C ALA A 9 -10.37 -6.83 -0.32
N LEU A 10 -11.66 -6.83 0.05
CA LEU A 10 -12.47 -5.62 0.14
C LEU A 10 -11.95 -4.66 1.21
N ALA A 11 -11.58 -5.18 2.38
CA ALA A 11 -10.95 -4.38 3.43
C ALA A 11 -9.64 -3.74 2.94
N SER A 12 -8.82 -4.48 2.20
CA SER A 12 -7.55 -4.02 1.63
C SER A 12 -7.73 -3.02 0.48
N PHE A 13 -8.84 -3.14 -0.26
CA PHE A 13 -9.22 -2.18 -1.30
C PHE A 13 -9.54 -0.81 -0.70
N LEU A 14 -10.28 -0.79 0.42
CA LEU A 14 -10.66 0.44 1.13
C LEU A 14 -9.48 1.03 1.93
N ILE A 15 -8.74 0.18 2.63
CA ILE A 15 -7.64 0.58 3.51
C ILE A 15 -6.46 -0.36 3.28
N VAL A 16 -5.36 0.18 2.77
CA VAL A 16 -4.12 -0.58 2.51
C VAL A 16 -3.65 -1.23 3.81
N GLY A 17 -3.32 -2.52 3.79
CA GLY A 17 -2.83 -3.30 4.92
C GLY A 17 -3.91 -3.89 5.84
N LEU A 18 -5.17 -3.44 5.74
CA LEU A 18 -6.22 -3.89 6.66
C LEU A 18 -6.61 -5.36 6.47
N GLY A 19 -6.66 -5.86 5.23
CA GLY A 19 -7.00 -7.27 4.99
C GLY A 19 -5.95 -8.23 5.52
N GLN A 20 -4.66 -7.86 5.47
CA GLN A 20 -3.58 -8.64 6.08
C GLN A 20 -3.75 -8.69 7.61
N ILE A 21 -4.08 -7.55 8.25
CA ILE A 21 -4.34 -7.50 9.69
C ILE A 21 -5.52 -8.41 10.06
N ILE A 22 -6.63 -8.36 9.31
CA ILE A 22 -7.81 -9.21 9.54
C ILE A 22 -7.47 -10.70 9.43
N LYS A 23 -6.50 -11.05 8.57
CA LYS A 23 -6.04 -12.44 8.38
C LYS A 23 -5.01 -12.90 9.42
N GLY A 24 -4.62 -12.03 10.36
CA GLY A 24 -3.64 -12.32 11.40
C GLY A 24 -2.20 -11.94 11.04
N GLU A 25 -1.94 -11.46 9.82
CA GLU A 25 -0.63 -10.99 9.35
C GLU A 25 -0.37 -9.52 9.76
N GLY A 26 -0.46 -9.24 11.07
CA GLY A 26 -0.44 -7.89 11.62
C GLY A 26 0.81 -7.07 11.27
N ASP A 27 2.00 -7.68 11.35
CA ASP A 27 3.28 -7.02 11.02
C ASP A 27 3.34 -6.59 9.55
N LYS A 28 2.92 -7.47 8.63
CA LYS A 28 2.88 -7.18 7.19
C LYS A 28 1.86 -6.10 6.87
N GLY A 29 0.65 -6.20 7.42
CA GLY A 29 -0.39 -5.19 7.25
C GLY A 29 0.03 -3.82 7.77
N LEU A 30 0.66 -3.77 8.95
CA LEU A 30 1.20 -2.54 9.51
C LEU A 30 2.29 -1.92 8.62
N LYS A 31 3.22 -2.73 8.11
CA LYS A 31 4.26 -2.27 7.17
C LYS A 31 3.65 -1.69 5.89
N LEU A 32 2.62 -2.34 5.32
CA LEU A 32 1.90 -1.82 4.16
C LEU A 32 1.21 -0.49 4.46
N MET A 33 0.54 -0.38 5.60
CA MET A 33 -0.09 0.88 6.06
C MET A 33 0.93 2.01 6.20
N LEU A 34 2.02 1.77 6.95
CA LEU A 34 3.04 2.78 7.20
C LEU A 34 3.73 3.21 5.91
N THR A 35 3.99 2.27 5.01
CA THR A 35 4.61 2.58 3.71
C THR A 35 3.67 3.46 2.87
N PHE A 36 2.40 3.08 2.76
CA PHE A 36 1.45 3.74 1.87
C PHE A 36 1.01 5.11 2.38
N TYR A 37 0.66 5.20 3.67
CA TYR A 37 0.07 6.41 4.25
C TYR A 37 1.10 7.36 4.86
N PHE A 38 2.32 6.90 5.17
CA PHE A 38 3.35 7.75 5.76
C PHE A 38 4.60 7.85 4.91
N ALA A 39 5.25 6.74 4.56
CA ALA A 39 6.54 6.78 3.87
C ALA A 39 6.43 7.42 2.46
N LEU A 40 5.44 7.00 1.66
CA LEU A 40 5.20 7.58 0.34
C LEU A 40 4.93 9.10 0.42
N PRO A 41 3.94 9.59 1.22
CA PRO A 41 3.74 11.03 1.40
C PRO A 41 4.95 11.78 1.95
N ALA A 42 5.69 11.19 2.90
CA ALA A 42 6.89 11.82 3.47
C ALA A 42 7.98 12.04 2.41
N VAL A 43 8.19 11.06 1.52
CA VAL A 43 9.17 11.20 0.42
C VAL A 43 8.72 12.28 -0.58
N VAL A 44 7.44 12.33 -0.93
CA VAL A 44 6.89 13.40 -1.78
C VAL A 44 7.11 14.78 -1.14
N TYR A 45 6.84 14.90 0.16
CA TYR A 45 7.01 16.14 0.91
C TYR A 45 8.48 16.57 0.98
N ILE A 46 9.40 15.64 1.28
CA ILE A 46 10.84 15.93 1.29
C ILE A 46 11.31 16.38 -0.10
N ALA A 47 10.85 15.73 -1.17
CA ALA A 47 11.21 16.13 -2.53
C ALA A 47 10.74 17.55 -2.86
N LEU A 48 9.54 17.94 -2.39
CA LEU A 48 9.01 19.30 -2.52
C LEU A 48 9.89 20.34 -1.82
N LEU A 49 10.40 20.03 -0.61
CA LEU A 49 11.27 20.93 0.14
C LEU A 49 12.64 21.15 -0.50
N LEU A 50 13.14 20.16 -1.27
CA LEU A 50 14.44 20.24 -1.92
C LEU A 50 14.38 21.03 -3.23
N ASN A 51 13.46 20.67 -4.14
CA ASN A 51 13.38 21.29 -5.46
C ASN A 51 12.06 20.95 -6.17
N GLY A 52 11.39 21.95 -6.75
CA GLY A 52 10.10 21.76 -7.44
C GLY A 52 10.14 20.86 -8.68
N PHE A 53 11.23 20.88 -9.46
CA PHE A 53 11.38 19.98 -10.63
C PHE A 53 11.61 18.54 -10.17
N PHE A 54 12.47 18.33 -9.16
CA PHE A 54 12.69 17.02 -8.57
C PHE A 54 11.41 16.44 -7.95
N PHE A 55 10.62 17.28 -7.28
CA PHE A 55 9.30 16.92 -6.74
C PHE A 55 8.37 16.33 -7.80
N LEU A 56 8.26 16.93 -8.99
CA LEU A 56 7.38 16.42 -10.04
C LEU A 56 7.79 15.02 -10.50
N ILE A 57 9.10 14.76 -10.60
CA ILE A 57 9.64 13.45 -10.95
C ILE A 57 9.31 12.44 -9.84
N VAL A 58 9.58 12.78 -8.58
CA VAL A 58 9.31 11.92 -7.43
C VAL A 58 7.81 11.63 -7.30
N LEU A 59 6.96 12.63 -7.43
CA LEU A 59 5.51 12.48 -7.40
C LEU A 59 5.03 11.51 -8.48
N GLY A 60 5.49 11.66 -9.72
CA GLY A 60 5.12 10.76 -10.82
C GLY A 60 5.51 9.30 -10.54
N LEU A 61 6.74 9.07 -10.07
CA LEU A 61 7.21 7.73 -9.72
C LEU A 61 6.43 7.14 -8.54
N LEU A 62 6.15 7.92 -7.50
CA LEU A 62 5.46 7.44 -6.31
C LEU A 62 3.96 7.24 -6.54
N MET A 63 3.33 7.95 -7.48
CA MET A 63 1.97 7.65 -7.92
C MET A 63 1.88 6.27 -8.57
N ILE A 64 2.82 5.94 -9.46
CA ILE A 64 2.90 4.61 -10.09
C ILE A 64 3.18 3.55 -9.02
N ALA A 65 4.17 3.78 -8.16
CA ALA A 65 4.51 2.87 -7.08
C ALA A 65 3.32 2.65 -6.12
N GLY A 66 2.56 3.71 -5.81
CA GLY A 66 1.35 3.64 -5.01
C GLY A 66 0.29 2.74 -5.65
N ILE A 67 0.00 2.91 -6.94
CA ILE A 67 -0.97 2.06 -7.66
C ILE A 67 -0.53 0.59 -7.63
N VAL A 68 0.76 0.33 -7.89
CA VAL A 68 1.32 -1.04 -7.86
C VAL A 68 1.23 -1.63 -6.46
N LEU A 69 1.61 -0.88 -5.43
CA LEU A 69 1.57 -1.32 -4.04
C LEU A 69 0.13 -1.59 -3.57
N TRP A 70 -0.81 -0.73 -3.94
CA TRP A 70 -2.23 -0.90 -3.65
C TRP A 70 -2.80 -2.16 -4.32
N GLY A 71 -2.49 -2.38 -5.59
CA GLY A 71 -2.90 -3.58 -6.33
C GLY A 71 -2.30 -4.86 -5.73
N TYR A 72 -1.00 -4.84 -5.39
CA TYR A 72 -0.34 -5.93 -4.68
C TYR A 72 -1.02 -6.25 -3.35
N ASN A 73 -1.31 -5.23 -2.54
CA ASN A 73 -1.98 -5.36 -1.25
C ASN A 73 -3.37 -6.04 -1.38
N ILE A 74 -4.17 -5.70 -2.39
CA ILE A 74 -5.47 -6.36 -2.64
C ILE A 74 -5.28 -7.81 -3.08
N TRP A 75 -4.36 -8.04 -4.02
CA TRP A 75 -4.08 -9.37 -4.56
C TRP A 75 -3.59 -10.34 -3.48
N ASP A 76 -2.72 -9.83 -2.60
CA ASP A 76 -2.20 -10.54 -1.44
C ASP A 76 -3.33 -10.86 -0.44
N ALA A 77 -4.16 -9.89 -0.09
CA ALA A 77 -5.31 -10.12 0.79
C ALA A 77 -6.31 -11.15 0.22
N LEU A 78 -6.46 -11.22 -1.11
CA LEU A 78 -7.34 -12.17 -1.77
C LEU A 78 -6.80 -13.61 -1.76
N ASN A 79 -5.49 -13.79 -1.99
CA ASN A 79 -4.91 -15.10 -2.34
C ASN A 79 -3.91 -15.69 -1.33
N HIS A 80 -3.30 -14.86 -0.49
CA HIS A 80 -2.36 -15.35 0.51
C HIS A 80 -3.11 -16.15 1.58
N GLU A 81 -2.52 -17.19 2.15
CA GLU A 81 -3.01 -17.78 3.40
C GLU A 81 -1.90 -17.52 4.43
N PRO A 82 -2.26 -17.19 5.69
CA PRO A 82 -1.29 -16.88 6.73
C PRO A 82 -0.36 -18.04 7.07
#